data_AF-A0A951C959-F1
#
_entry.id   AF-A0A951C959-F1
#
_cell.length_a   1.000
_cell.length_b   1.000
_cell.length_c   1.000
_cell.angle_alpha   90.00
_cell.angle_beta   90.00
_cell.angle_gamma   90.00
#
_symmetry.space_group_name_H-M   'P 1'
#
loop_
_entity.id
_entity.type
_entity.pdbx_description
1 polymer ?
#
loop_
_entity_poly.entity_id
_entity_poly.type
_entity_poly.pdbx_seq_one_letter_code
_entity_poly.pdbx_strand_id
1 'polypeptide(L)'
;MSTSIAPDSILHDLSQMWTSLGKQESGAASEAGVLRACSLTLVVVAAPGEDSMALGETLAALMPRHPARAIVIRLEGSDAPSANVTAQCWMPFGQHRQICCEQIELRAAENGLDDLASILGPIAAPDLPLILWCRGKHAVDAPSFAHLAAQAT
;
A
#
# COMPACT_ATOMS: atom_id res chain seq x y z
N MET A 1 5.54 -23.80 10.83
CA MET A 1 6.14 -23.29 9.59
C MET A 1 5.48 -21.96 9.33
N SER A 2 6.16 -20.84 9.61
CA SER A 2 5.63 -19.51 9.32
C SER A 2 5.63 -19.32 7.80
N THR A 3 4.47 -19.33 7.18
CA THR A 3 4.29 -18.99 5.77
C THR A 3 4.54 -17.49 5.65
N SER A 4 5.74 -17.06 5.28
CA SER A 4 6.07 -15.65 5.10
C SER A 4 5.80 -15.23 3.65
N ILE A 5 5.30 -14.02 3.44
CA ILE A 5 5.11 -13.44 2.10
C ILE A 5 6.47 -13.00 1.57
N ALA A 6 6.84 -13.44 0.37
CA ALA A 6 8.10 -13.02 -0.26
C ALA A 6 7.99 -11.58 -0.80
N PRO A 7 8.85 -10.62 -0.39
CA PRO A 7 8.81 -9.25 -0.88
C PRO A 7 8.90 -9.14 -2.41
N ASP A 8 9.72 -9.99 -3.03
CA ASP A 8 9.93 -10.01 -4.48
C ASP A 8 8.65 -10.33 -5.26
N SER A 9 7.73 -11.13 -4.69
CA SER A 9 6.45 -11.39 -5.36
C SER A 9 5.58 -10.14 -5.40
N ILE A 10 5.53 -9.37 -4.31
CA ILE A 10 4.79 -8.10 -4.25
C ILE A 10 5.36 -7.09 -5.25
N LEU A 11 6.69 -6.98 -5.30
CA LEU A 11 7.37 -6.09 -6.26
C LEU A 11 7.13 -6.53 -7.72
N HIS A 12 7.09 -7.84 -7.97
CA HIS A 12 6.71 -8.39 -9.26
C HIS A 12 5.27 -8.02 -9.63
N ASP A 13 4.33 -8.19 -8.71
CA ASP A 13 2.91 -7.89 -8.93
C ASP A 13 2.70 -6.39 -9.20
N LEU A 14 3.40 -5.51 -8.50
CA LEU A 14 3.41 -4.06 -8.79
C LEU A 14 3.89 -3.78 -10.22
N SER A 15 4.98 -4.43 -10.65
CA SER A 15 5.52 -4.29 -12.00
C SER A 15 4.52 -4.75 -13.07
N GLN A 16 3.86 -5.89 -12.84
CA GLN A 16 2.81 -6.40 -13.72
C GLN A 16 1.62 -5.45 -13.80
N MET A 17 1.17 -4.93 -12.66
CA MET A 17 0.09 -3.96 -12.58
C MET A 17 0.40 -2.71 -13.40
N TRP A 18 1.59 -2.10 -13.25
CA TRP A 18 2.00 -0.93 -14.03
C TRP A 18 2.09 -1.22 -15.52
N THR A 19 2.62 -2.39 -15.89
CA THR A 19 2.69 -2.85 -17.28
C THR A 19 1.29 -3.00 -17.88
N SER A 20 0.33 -3.52 -17.12
CA SER A 20 -1.07 -3.69 -17.55
C SER A 20 -1.75 -2.33 -17.76
N LEU A 21 -1.64 -1.40 -16.79
CA LEU A 21 -2.21 -0.06 -16.89
C LEU A 21 -1.68 0.72 -18.09
N GLY A 22 -0.38 0.60 -18.38
CA GLY A 22 0.22 1.24 -19.56
C GLY A 22 -0.29 0.67 -20.90
N LYS A 23 -0.73 -0.59 -20.93
CA LYS A 23 -1.24 -1.25 -22.14
C LYS A 23 -2.72 -0.96 -22.40
N GLN A 24 -3.54 -0.84 -21.35
CA GLN A 24 -5.00 -0.68 -21.47
C GLN A 24 -5.42 0.59 -22.22
N GLU A 25 -4.69 1.70 -22.07
CA GLU A 25 -4.99 2.98 -22.76
C GLU A 25 -4.51 3.03 -24.22
N SER A 26 -3.70 2.05 -24.67
CA SER A 26 -3.24 2.00 -26.08
C SER A 26 -4.35 1.59 -27.07
N GLY A 27 -5.54 1.24 -26.58
CA GLY A 27 -6.70 0.83 -27.37
C GLY A 27 -7.73 1.95 -27.53
N ALA A 28 -7.68 2.66 -28.66
CA ALA A 28 -8.71 3.53 -29.22
C ALA A 28 -9.38 4.58 -28.27
N ALA A 29 -8.92 5.84 -28.41
CA ALA A 29 -9.59 7.10 -27.99
C ALA A 29 -9.20 7.76 -26.66
N SER A 30 -8.02 7.47 -26.09
CA SER A 30 -7.41 8.32 -25.06
C SER A 30 -5.93 8.55 -25.40
N GLU A 31 -5.55 9.77 -25.81
CA GLU A 31 -4.12 10.17 -25.96
C GLU A 31 -3.42 10.34 -24.60
N ALA A 32 -4.08 9.95 -23.50
CA ALA A 32 -3.79 10.48 -22.19
C ALA A 32 -3.24 9.42 -21.24
N GLY A 33 -1.95 9.12 -21.39
CA GLY A 33 -1.31 8.02 -20.67
C GLY A 33 -1.35 8.12 -19.14
N VAL A 34 -1.22 6.98 -18.46
CA VAL A 34 -1.17 6.94 -16.99
C VAL A 34 0.11 7.61 -16.47
N LEU A 35 0.00 8.37 -15.37
CA LEU A 35 1.12 8.86 -14.59
C LEU A 35 1.19 8.11 -13.26
N ARG A 36 2.34 7.48 -13.00
CA ARG A 36 2.67 6.99 -11.66
C ARG A 36 3.16 8.17 -10.81
N ALA A 37 2.49 8.42 -9.68
CA ALA A 37 2.94 9.39 -8.69
C ALA A 37 3.32 8.67 -7.39
N CYS A 38 4.46 9.02 -6.81
CA CYS A 38 4.89 8.52 -5.50
C CYS A 38 5.90 9.50 -4.90
N SER A 39 5.65 9.92 -3.66
CA SER A 39 6.50 10.86 -2.91
C SER A 39 6.88 10.34 -1.52
N LEU A 40 6.25 9.26 -1.07
CA LEU A 40 6.47 8.62 0.23
C LEU A 40 5.93 7.19 0.23
N THR A 41 6.34 6.41 1.23
CA THR A 41 5.68 5.17 1.64
C THR A 41 4.79 5.48 2.83
N LEU A 42 3.48 5.19 2.72
CA LEU A 42 2.54 5.35 3.82
C LEU A 42 2.17 3.97 4.35
N VAL A 43 2.75 3.57 5.47
CA VAL A 43 2.38 2.33 6.15
C VAL A 43 1.20 2.61 7.07
N VAL A 44 0.08 1.95 6.84
CA VAL A 44 -1.12 2.04 7.66
C VAL A 44 -1.33 0.73 8.39
N VAL A 45 -1.37 0.76 9.73
CA VAL A 45 -1.84 -0.39 10.51
C VAL A 45 -3.31 -0.14 10.84
N ALA A 46 -4.21 -0.83 10.14
CA ALA A 46 -5.65 -0.65 10.29
C ALA A 46 -6.14 -1.07 11.68
N ALA A 47 -7.21 -0.43 12.16
CA ALA A 47 -7.87 -0.86 13.40
C ALA A 47 -8.57 -2.22 13.18
N PRO A 48 -8.71 -3.07 14.22
CA PRO A 48 -9.46 -4.32 14.08
C PRO A 48 -10.91 -4.04 13.68
N GLY A 49 -11.39 -4.69 12.62
CA GLY A 49 -12.74 -4.51 12.10
C GLY A 49 -12.97 -3.16 11.40
N GLU A 50 -11.88 -2.46 11.04
CA GLU A 50 -11.97 -1.19 10.32
C GLU A 50 -12.53 -1.37 8.91
N ASP A 51 -13.55 -0.56 8.59
CA ASP A 51 -14.13 -0.53 7.26
C ASP A 51 -13.08 -0.18 6.19
N SER A 52 -12.95 -1.06 5.21
CA SER A 52 -12.02 -0.92 4.10
C SER A 52 -12.37 0.29 3.22
N MET A 53 -13.66 0.62 3.09
CA MET A 53 -14.11 1.74 2.28
C MET A 53 -13.71 3.07 2.90
N ALA A 54 -14.02 3.28 4.19
CA ALA A 54 -13.65 4.50 4.91
C ALA A 54 -12.13 4.76 4.91
N LEU A 55 -11.33 3.70 5.07
CA LEU A 55 -9.87 3.82 4.97
C LEU A 55 -9.43 4.18 3.54
N GLY A 56 -10.01 3.53 2.53
CA GLY A 56 -9.74 3.81 1.12
C GLY A 56 -10.09 5.25 0.72
N GLU A 57 -11.19 5.80 1.23
CA GLU A 57 -11.58 7.20 1.04
C GLU A 57 -10.56 8.16 1.66
N THR A 58 -10.04 7.83 2.85
CA THR A 58 -9.01 8.65 3.48
C THR A 58 -7.71 8.65 2.66
N LEU A 59 -7.28 7.48 2.16
CA LEU A 59 -6.14 7.37 1.26
C LEU A 59 -6.37 8.16 -0.04
N ALA A 60 -7.57 8.07 -0.62
CA ALA A 60 -7.95 8.82 -1.81
C ALA A 60 -7.87 10.33 -1.60
N ALA A 61 -8.28 10.82 -0.42
CA ALA A 61 -8.25 12.23 -0.08
C ALA A 61 -6.82 12.77 0.13
N LEU A 62 -5.89 11.94 0.59
CA LEU A 62 -4.48 12.31 0.76
C LEU A 62 -3.72 12.34 -0.58
N MET A 63 -4.06 11.42 -1.48
CA MET A 63 -3.34 11.17 -2.73
C MET A 63 -3.03 12.42 -3.58
N PRO A 64 -3.92 13.41 -3.78
CA PRO A 64 -3.62 14.58 -4.61
C PRO A 64 -2.46 15.45 -4.09
N ARG A 65 -2.22 15.43 -2.76
CA ARG A 65 -1.19 16.24 -2.10
C ARG A 65 0.01 15.41 -1.64
N HIS A 66 -0.24 14.14 -1.35
CA HIS A 66 0.71 13.19 -0.78
C HIS A 66 0.62 11.86 -1.54
N PRO A 67 0.97 11.84 -2.85
CA PRO A 67 0.96 10.60 -3.60
C PRO A 67 1.93 9.63 -2.96
N ALA A 68 1.50 8.39 -2.73
CA ALA A 68 2.24 7.44 -1.92
C ALA A 68 2.18 6.04 -2.50
N ARG A 69 3.18 5.23 -2.13
CA ARG A 69 2.97 3.78 -2.02
C ARG A 69 2.33 3.53 -0.67
N ALA A 70 1.03 3.29 -0.67
CA ALA A 70 0.29 2.93 0.54
C ALA A 70 0.50 1.44 0.84
N ILE A 71 0.90 1.09 2.05
CA ILE A 71 0.97 -0.28 2.54
C ILE A 71 -0.06 -0.39 3.67
N VAL A 72 -1.18 -1.05 3.41
CA VAL A 72 -2.27 -1.23 4.37
C VAL A 72 -2.15 -2.61 5.01
N ILE A 73 -1.85 -2.63 6.30
CA ILE A 73 -1.77 -3.85 7.11
C ILE A 73 -3.10 -4.08 7.80
N ARG A 74 -3.70 -5.26 7.57
CA ARG A 74 -4.90 -5.75 8.24
C ARG A 74 -4.57 -7.01 9.02
N LEU A 75 -4.75 -6.92 10.33
CA LEU A 75 -4.54 -8.01 11.27
C LEU A 75 -5.90 -8.64 11.58
N GLU A 76 -6.42 -9.41 10.63
CA GLU A 76 -7.77 -9.97 10.68
C GLU A 76 -7.74 -11.42 10.17
N GLY A 77 -8.30 -12.35 10.95
CA GLY A 77 -8.49 -13.76 10.56
C GLY A 77 -7.48 -14.75 11.16
N SER A 78 -7.61 -16.01 10.73
CA SER A 78 -6.73 -17.13 11.12
C SER A 78 -5.95 -17.72 9.94
N ASP A 79 -6.06 -17.10 8.78
CA ASP A 79 -5.55 -17.64 7.52
C ASP A 79 -4.05 -17.35 7.35
N ALA A 80 -3.44 -18.03 6.38
CA ALA A 80 -2.08 -17.74 5.95
C ALA A 80 -1.97 -16.28 5.47
N PRO A 81 -0.84 -15.60 5.74
CA PRO A 81 -0.71 -14.21 5.34
C PRO A 81 -0.73 -14.07 3.82
N SER A 82 -1.34 -12.98 3.35
CA SER A 82 -1.53 -12.70 1.93
C SER A 82 -1.22 -11.24 1.60
N ALA A 83 -0.89 -10.99 0.34
CA ALA A 83 -0.68 -9.66 -0.19
C ALA A 83 -1.53 -9.47 -1.46
N ASN A 84 -2.04 -8.26 -1.64
CA ASN A 84 -2.70 -7.84 -2.87
C ASN A 84 -2.19 -6.45 -3.27
N VAL A 85 -2.04 -6.22 -4.58
CA VAL A 85 -1.59 -4.92 -5.10
C VAL A 85 -2.67 -4.31 -5.99
N THR A 86 -2.90 -3.02 -5.82
CA THR A 86 -3.86 -2.26 -6.62
C THR A 86 -3.30 -0.88 -6.95
N ALA A 87 -3.85 -0.27 -7.99
CA ALA A 87 -3.58 1.11 -8.32
C ALA A 87 -4.80 1.95 -7.90
N GLN A 88 -4.54 3.02 -7.14
CA GLN A 88 -5.55 4.01 -6.81
C GLN A 88 -5.38 5.19 -7.75
N CYS A 89 -6.37 5.42 -8.60
CA CYS A 89 -6.27 6.39 -9.69
C CYS A 89 -7.31 7.49 -9.58
N TRP A 90 -6.93 8.68 -10.01
CA TRP A 90 -7.83 9.81 -10.18
C TRP A 90 -7.45 10.59 -11.44
N MET A 91 -8.42 11.35 -11.98
CA MET A 91 -8.19 12.23 -13.13
C MET A 91 -8.41 13.66 -12.65
N PRO A 92 -7.36 14.52 -12.64
CA PRO A 92 -7.53 15.92 -12.31
C PRO A 92 -8.44 16.62 -13.30
N PHE A 93 -9.28 17.54 -12.82
CA PHE A 93 -10.19 18.29 -13.67
C PHE A 93 -9.44 19.05 -14.78
N GLY A 94 -9.93 18.94 -16.02
CA GLY A 94 -9.33 19.60 -17.19
C GLY A 94 -8.00 19.00 -17.66
N GLN A 95 -7.52 17.93 -17.02
CA GLN A 95 -6.40 17.12 -17.50
C GLN A 95 -6.96 15.92 -18.24
N HIS A 96 -6.28 15.52 -19.31
CA HIS A 96 -6.57 14.23 -19.93
C HIS A 96 -5.87 13.09 -19.18
N ARG A 97 -4.82 13.39 -18.40
CA ARG A 97 -3.92 12.39 -17.83
C ARG A 97 -4.44 11.78 -16.53
N GLN A 98 -4.56 10.46 -16.46
CA GLN A 98 -4.87 9.74 -15.22
C GLN A 98 -3.64 9.66 -14.31
N ILE A 99 -3.76 10.03 -13.04
CA ILE A 99 -2.71 9.93 -12.02
C ILE A 99 -3.03 8.74 -11.11
N CYS A 100 -2.10 7.81 -10.96
CA CYS A 100 -2.25 6.61 -10.15
C CYS A 100 -1.15 6.52 -9.09
N CYS A 101 -1.54 6.04 -7.91
CA CYS A 101 -0.67 5.68 -6.80
C CYS A 101 -0.73 4.17 -6.55
N GLU A 102 0.26 3.64 -5.84
CA GLU A 102 0.34 2.22 -5.52
C GLU A 102 -0.32 1.95 -4.18
N GLN A 103 -1.09 0.87 -4.08
CA GLN A 103 -1.59 0.35 -2.82
C GLN A 103 -1.23 -1.13 -2.71
N ILE A 104 -0.62 -1.50 -1.59
CA ILE A 104 -0.30 -2.87 -1.20
C ILE A 104 -1.14 -3.16 0.04
N GLU A 105 -2.02 -4.14 -0.03
CA GLU A 105 -2.76 -4.63 1.13
C GLU A 105 -2.13 -5.91 1.63
N LEU A 106 -1.68 -5.90 2.89
CA LEU A 106 -1.14 -7.06 3.59
C LEU A 106 -2.17 -7.55 4.61
N ARG A 107 -2.51 -8.82 4.56
CA ARG A 107 -3.43 -9.47 5.51
C ARG A 107 -2.70 -10.57 6.25
N ALA A 108 -2.85 -10.62 7.57
CA ALA A 108 -2.32 -11.67 8.42
C ALA A 108 -3.21 -11.87 9.65
N ALA A 109 -2.92 -12.94 10.41
CA ALA A 109 -3.55 -13.14 11.72
C ALA A 109 -3.22 -12.00 12.70
N GLU A 110 -3.97 -11.91 13.81
CA GLU A 110 -3.85 -10.84 14.81
C GLU A 110 -2.43 -10.64 15.37
N ASN A 111 -1.65 -11.73 15.48
CA ASN A 111 -0.27 -11.73 15.94
C ASN A 111 0.77 -11.70 14.82
N GLY A 112 0.34 -11.58 13.56
CA GLY A 112 1.22 -11.64 12.38
C GLY A 112 1.95 -10.33 12.05
N LEU A 113 1.79 -9.29 12.88
CA LEU A 113 2.40 -7.98 12.63
C LEU A 113 3.94 -8.05 12.59
N ASP A 114 4.54 -8.89 13.43
CA ASP A 114 5.99 -9.09 13.49
C ASP A 114 6.53 -9.63 12.16
N ASP A 115 5.85 -10.63 11.59
CA ASP A 115 6.21 -11.23 10.30
C ASP A 115 6.08 -10.19 9.17
N LEU A 116 4.98 -9.41 9.17
CA LEU A 116 4.76 -8.36 8.17
C LEU A 116 5.73 -7.18 8.30
N ALA A 117 6.14 -6.83 9.53
CA ALA A 117 7.07 -5.73 9.76
C ALA A 117 8.44 -5.97 9.09
N SER A 118 8.88 -7.25 9.05
CA SER A 118 10.15 -7.64 8.43
C SER A 118 10.21 -7.41 6.91
N ILE A 119 9.06 -7.37 6.23
CA ILE A 119 8.98 -7.23 4.77
C ILE A 119 8.72 -5.79 4.31
N LEU A 120 8.45 -4.85 5.22
CA LEU A 120 8.11 -3.47 4.88
C LEU A 120 9.27 -2.72 4.21
N GLY A 121 10.49 -2.85 4.73
CA GLY A 121 11.67 -2.20 4.17
C GLY A 121 11.90 -2.55 2.69
N PRO A 122 11.95 -3.84 2.32
CA PRO A 122 12.10 -4.27 0.93
C PRO A 122 11.00 -3.79 -0.04
N ILE A 123 9.76 -3.64 0.43
CA ILE A 123 8.63 -3.21 -0.42
C ILE A 123 8.34 -1.71 -0.35
N ALA A 124 9.01 -0.98 0.54
CA ALA A 124 8.92 0.48 0.60
C ALA A 124 9.34 1.09 -0.75
N ALA A 125 8.78 2.26 -1.06
CA ALA A 125 9.23 3.01 -2.22
C ALA A 125 10.70 3.43 -1.99
N PRO A 126 11.62 3.07 -2.91
CA PRO A 126 13.04 3.31 -2.71
C PRO A 126 13.35 4.81 -2.65
N ASP A 127 14.29 5.18 -1.77
CA ASP A 127 14.80 6.56 -1.59
C ASP A 127 13.73 7.60 -1.21
N LEU A 128 12.55 7.16 -0.75
CA LEU A 128 11.46 8.01 -0.31
C LEU A 128 11.19 7.84 1.20
N PRO A 129 10.67 8.89 1.88
CA PRO A 129 10.36 8.81 3.30
C PRO A 129 9.28 7.75 3.58
N LEU A 130 9.38 7.09 4.73
CA LEU A 130 8.39 6.14 5.21
C LEU A 130 7.66 6.74 6.41
N ILE A 131 6.34 6.86 6.29
CA ILE A 131 5.48 7.39 7.34
C ILE A 131 4.62 6.25 7.88
N LEU A 132 4.61 6.10 9.20
CA LEU A 132 3.76 5.14 9.90
C LEU A 132 2.48 5.82 10.42
N TRP A 133 1.33 5.30 10.02
CA TRP A 133 0.01 5.70 10.50
C TRP A 133 -0.67 4.53 11.23
N CYS A 134 -0.57 4.52 12.56
CA CYS A 134 -1.22 3.52 13.40
C CYS A 134 -2.66 3.93 13.73
N ARG A 135 -3.63 3.11 13.30
CA ARG A 135 -5.05 3.34 13.58
C ARG A 135 -5.49 2.59 14.83
N GLY A 136 -5.27 3.19 16.00
CA GLY A 136 -5.70 2.63 17.28
C GLY A 136 -4.55 2.08 18.12
N LYS A 137 -4.86 1.72 19.37
CA LYS A 137 -3.86 1.36 20.38
C LYS A 137 -3.20 0.00 20.13
N HIS A 138 -3.90 -0.94 19.49
CA HIS A 138 -3.39 -2.29 19.23
C HIS A 138 -2.09 -2.27 18.43
N ALA A 139 -1.95 -1.36 17.47
CA ALA A 139 -0.76 -1.21 16.65
C ALA A 139 0.44 -0.67 17.44
N VAL A 140 0.19 0.20 18.42
CA VAL A 140 1.23 0.84 19.25
C VAL A 140 1.61 -0.06 20.44
N ASP A 141 0.67 -0.83 20.96
CA ASP A 141 0.86 -1.77 22.06
C ASP A 141 1.50 -3.09 21.59
N ALA A 142 1.58 -3.34 20.28
CA ALA A 142 2.19 -4.52 19.73
C ALA A 142 3.71 -4.57 20.01
N PRO A 143 4.29 -5.74 20.34
CA PRO A 143 5.74 -5.88 20.54
C PRO A 143 6.59 -5.43 19.34
N SER A 144 6.07 -5.62 18.11
CA SER A 144 6.71 -5.16 16.87
C SER A 144 6.65 -3.66 16.63
N PHE A 145 5.91 -2.88 17.43
CA PHE A 145 5.79 -1.45 17.19
C PHE A 145 7.16 -0.76 17.11
N ALA A 146 8.10 -1.11 17.98
CA ALA A 146 9.46 -0.57 17.93
C ALA A 146 10.17 -0.88 16.61
N HIS A 147 9.97 -2.07 16.05
CA HIS A 147 10.55 -2.47 14.77
C HIS A 147 9.90 -1.71 13.59
N LEU A 148 8.58 -1.50 13.63
CA LEU A 148 7.87 -0.68 12.66
C LEU A 148 8.30 0.79 12.72
N ALA A 149 8.34 1.35 13.93
CA ALA A 149 8.71 2.74 14.16
C ALA A 149 10.16 3.02 13.75
N ALA A 150 11.07 2.04 13.90
CA ALA A 150 12.46 2.17 13.46
C ALA A 150 12.63 2.29 11.93
N GLN A 151 11.61 1.93 11.15
CA GLN A 151 11.62 2.08 9.68
C GLN A 151 11.10 3.44 9.23
N ALA A 152 10.40 4.19 10.09
CA ALA A 152 9.87 5.51 9.76
C ALA A 152 10.99 6.55 9.69
N THR A 153 10.93 7.46 8.73
CA THR A 153 11.97 8.46 8.42
C THR A 153 11.43 9.88 8.26
#